data_AF-A0A661SY98-F1
#
_entry.id   AF-A0A661SY98-F1
#
_cell.length_a   1.000
_cell.length_b   1.000
_cell.length_c   1.000
_cell.angle_alpha   90.00
_cell.angle_beta   90.00
_cell.angle_gamma   90.00
#
_symmetry.space_group_name_H-M   'P 1'
#
loop_
_entity.id
_entity.type
_entity.pdbx_description
1 polymer ?
#
loop_
_entity_poly.entity_id
_entity_poly.type
_entity_poly.pdbx_seq_one_letter_code
_entity_poly.pdbx_strand_id
1 'polypeptide(L)'
;ELLVKRLLGKVVPAGGGLGETGVGCITAEAVAALEQAFSQGRPPVHKLVTVIDKAEKAVCVRVRIGTPIREILDFLDIKTGEGDRLVVGGPMRGRAVHTAETPVLHDTDAVFVQDRENVVPGSDTPCVNCGECVRACPAGIPVNMLVRLLENGQYQEAATQYDLLSCVECGLCAYVCIARIPIFHYIMLGKHEIALAQRMEESNA
;
A
#
# COMPACT_ATOMS: atom_id res chain seq x y z
N GLU A 1 -9.12 -4.99 -8.03
CA GLU A 1 -10.43 -5.48 -7.51
C GLU A 1 -11.56 -4.47 -7.71
N LEU A 2 -11.50 -3.28 -7.09
CA LEU A 2 -12.58 -2.28 -7.19
C LEU A 2 -12.95 -1.88 -8.63
N LEU A 3 -11.94 -1.70 -9.49
CA LEU A 3 -12.16 -1.41 -10.91
C LEU A 3 -12.85 -2.57 -11.64
N VAL A 4 -12.49 -3.82 -11.34
CA VAL A 4 -13.11 -5.01 -11.94
C VAL A 4 -14.58 -5.09 -11.56
N LYS A 5 -14.92 -4.86 -10.29
CA LYS A 5 -16.31 -4.81 -9.84
C LYS A 5 -17.08 -3.67 -10.50
N ARG A 6 -16.50 -2.47 -10.58
CA ARG A 6 -17.18 -1.27 -11.13
C ARG A 6 -17.35 -1.32 -12.65
N LEU A 7 -16.33 -1.79 -13.39
CA LEU A 7 -16.33 -1.78 -14.86
C LEU A 7 -16.92 -3.05 -15.45
N LEU A 8 -16.70 -4.21 -14.81
CA LEU A 8 -17.08 -5.53 -15.35
C LEU A 8 -18.15 -6.24 -14.53
N GLY A 9 -18.57 -5.69 -13.38
CA GLY A 9 -19.55 -6.33 -12.50
C GLY A 9 -19.05 -7.60 -11.80
N LYS A 10 -17.79 -7.98 -11.99
CA LYS A 10 -17.20 -9.20 -11.44
C LYS A 10 -16.63 -8.94 -10.04
N VAL A 11 -16.95 -9.83 -9.10
CA VAL A 11 -16.40 -9.80 -7.74
C VAL A 11 -15.18 -10.72 -7.69
N VAL A 12 -14.09 -10.20 -7.14
CA VAL A 12 -12.87 -11.00 -6.89
C VAL A 12 -13.08 -11.73 -5.56
N PRO A 13 -12.84 -13.05 -5.50
CA PRO A 13 -12.94 -13.80 -4.25
C PRO A 13 -12.04 -13.22 -3.14
N ALA A 14 -12.47 -13.32 -1.89
CA ALA A 14 -11.67 -12.87 -0.75
C ALA A 14 -10.34 -13.66 -0.68
N GLY A 15 -9.21 -12.96 -0.67
CA GLY A 15 -7.88 -13.57 -0.72
C GLY A 15 -7.47 -14.13 -2.08
N GLY A 16 -8.35 -14.06 -3.08
CA GLY A 16 -8.10 -14.54 -4.44
C GLY A 16 -7.42 -13.49 -5.33
N GLY A 17 -6.87 -13.97 -6.44
CA GLY A 17 -6.23 -13.11 -7.44
C GLY A 17 -7.21 -12.62 -8.52
N LEU A 18 -6.84 -11.53 -9.22
CA LEU A 18 -7.61 -11.07 -10.39
C LEU A 18 -7.76 -12.16 -11.48
N GLY A 19 -6.76 -13.04 -11.60
CA GLY A 19 -6.74 -14.12 -12.59
C GLY A 19 -7.92 -15.09 -12.49
N GLU A 20 -8.46 -15.31 -11.29
CA GLU A 20 -9.63 -16.17 -11.08
C GLU A 20 -10.91 -15.61 -11.73
N THR A 21 -10.95 -14.29 -11.97
CA THR A 21 -12.05 -13.64 -12.69
C THR A 21 -11.86 -13.62 -14.21
N GLY A 22 -10.73 -14.16 -14.70
CA GLY A 22 -10.28 -14.07 -16.08
C GLY A 22 -9.88 -12.66 -16.51
N VAL A 23 -9.52 -11.80 -15.55
CA VAL A 23 -9.16 -10.39 -15.80
C VAL A 23 -7.70 -10.15 -15.41
N GLY A 24 -6.94 -9.55 -16.32
CA GLY A 24 -5.61 -9.00 -16.04
C GLY A 24 -5.67 -7.48 -15.92
N CYS A 25 -4.93 -6.91 -14.97
CA CYS A 25 -4.71 -5.47 -14.89
C CYS A 25 -3.22 -5.19 -15.07
N ILE A 26 -2.88 -4.30 -16.00
CA ILE A 26 -1.52 -3.86 -16.26
C ILE A 26 -1.49 -2.33 -16.23
N THR A 27 -0.40 -1.75 -15.74
CA THR A 27 -0.24 -0.30 -15.71
C THR A 27 0.07 0.24 -17.11
N ALA A 28 -0.26 1.51 -17.35
CA ALA A 28 0.09 2.16 -18.61
C ALA A 28 1.62 2.19 -18.84
N GLU A 29 2.39 2.33 -17.76
CA GLU A 29 3.86 2.23 -17.80
C GLU A 29 4.33 0.85 -18.26
N ALA A 30 3.74 -0.23 -17.73
CA ALA A 30 4.09 -1.58 -18.14
C ALA A 30 3.81 -1.83 -19.63
N VAL A 31 2.69 -1.30 -20.16
CA VAL A 31 2.38 -1.38 -21.60
C VAL A 31 3.45 -0.67 -22.44
N ALA A 32 3.84 0.55 -22.05
CA ALA A 32 4.89 1.31 -22.74
C ALA A 32 6.25 0.60 -22.65
N ALA A 33 6.57 0.00 -21.50
CA ALA A 33 7.79 -0.77 -21.30
C ALA A 33 7.83 -2.05 -22.15
N LEU A 34 6.69 -2.73 -22.33
CA LEU A 34 6.58 -3.91 -23.18
C LEU A 34 6.83 -3.56 -24.65
N GLU A 35 6.23 -2.48 -25.16
CA GLU A 35 6.48 -2.02 -26.54
C GLU A 35 7.98 -1.81 -26.75
N GLN A 36 8.62 -1.03 -25.88
CA GLN A 36 10.05 -0.74 -25.97
C GLN A 36 10.90 -2.01 -25.93
N ALA A 37 10.54 -2.97 -25.09
CA ALA A 37 11.26 -4.23 -24.94
C ALA A 37 11.23 -5.08 -26.20
N PHE A 38 10.05 -5.20 -26.84
CA PHE A 38 9.89 -6.02 -28.04
C PHE A 38 10.37 -5.31 -29.31
N SER A 39 10.15 -4.00 -29.44
CA SER A 39 10.54 -3.26 -30.65
C SER A 39 12.05 -2.99 -30.71
N GLN A 40 12.67 -2.72 -29.57
CA GLN A 40 14.10 -2.35 -29.49
C GLN A 40 14.99 -3.49 -28.98
N GLY A 41 14.42 -4.61 -28.54
CA GLY A 41 15.17 -5.73 -27.95
C GLY A 41 15.89 -5.38 -26.65
N ARG A 42 15.37 -4.39 -25.89
CA ARG A 42 16.02 -3.87 -24.68
C ARG A 42 15.08 -3.98 -23.48
N PRO A 43 15.47 -4.70 -22.41
CA PRO A 43 14.64 -4.76 -21.21
C PRO A 43 14.45 -3.37 -20.59
N PRO A 44 13.32 -3.11 -19.90
CA PRO A 44 13.11 -1.85 -19.22
C PRO A 44 14.08 -1.71 -18.05
N VAL A 45 15.00 -0.75 -18.16
CA VAL A 45 15.99 -0.41 -17.12
C VAL A 45 15.68 0.91 -16.41
N HIS A 46 14.59 1.57 -16.80
CA HIS A 46 14.14 2.82 -16.20
C HIS A 46 12.75 2.66 -15.58
N LYS A 47 12.50 3.41 -14.52
CA LYS A 47 11.22 3.52 -13.84
C LYS A 47 10.77 4.99 -13.85
N LEU A 48 9.49 5.23 -14.11
CA LEU A 48 8.86 6.51 -13.84
C LEU A 48 8.46 6.56 -12.38
N VAL A 49 9.00 7.54 -11.65
CA VAL A 49 8.74 7.73 -10.22
C VAL A 49 8.09 9.10 -10.03
N THR A 50 6.97 9.14 -9.32
CA THR A 50 6.37 10.41 -8.89
C THR A 50 6.99 10.83 -7.56
N VAL A 51 7.72 11.93 -7.55
CA VAL A 51 8.29 12.51 -6.32
C VAL A 51 7.36 13.59 -5.81
N ILE A 52 6.92 13.47 -4.57
CA ILE A 52 6.04 14.41 -3.88
C ILE A 52 6.83 15.02 -2.73
N ASP A 53 7.03 16.33 -2.77
CA ASP A 53 7.75 17.07 -1.74
C ASP A 53 6.87 17.44 -0.54
N LYS A 54 7.47 18.12 0.43
CA LYS A 54 6.81 18.59 1.66
C LYS A 54 5.73 19.64 1.42
N ALA A 55 5.80 20.37 0.30
CA ALA A 55 4.83 21.37 -0.13
C ALA A 55 3.73 20.75 -1.01
N GLU A 56 3.64 19.41 -1.03
CA GLU A 56 2.69 18.62 -1.84
C GLU A 56 2.86 18.82 -3.35
N LYS A 57 4.02 19.34 -3.79
CA LYS A 57 4.34 19.47 -5.21
C LYS A 57 4.79 18.11 -5.74
N ALA A 58 4.10 17.64 -6.78
CA ALA A 58 4.42 16.39 -7.45
C ALA A 58 5.21 16.64 -8.74
N VAL A 59 6.29 15.90 -8.94
CA VAL A 59 7.10 15.89 -10.16
C VAL A 59 7.38 14.45 -10.57
N CYS A 60 7.13 14.12 -11.84
CA CYS A 60 7.49 12.82 -12.38
C CYS A 60 8.92 12.84 -12.92
N VAL A 61 9.73 11.89 -12.49
CA VAL A 61 11.11 11.71 -12.96
C VAL A 61 11.28 10.34 -13.58
N ARG A 62 12.14 10.26 -14.60
CA ARG A 62 12.59 8.98 -15.18
C ARG A 62 13.97 8.66 -14.60
N VAL A 63 14.06 7.56 -13.87
CA VAL A 63 15.29 7.15 -13.17
C VAL A 63 15.68 5.74 -13.55
N ARG A 64 16.95 5.37 -13.39
CA ARG A 64 17.37 3.98 -13.58
C ARG A 64 16.94 3.15 -12.38
N ILE A 65 16.50 1.92 -12.64
CA ILE A 65 16.21 0.97 -11.57
C ILE A 65 17.53 0.70 -10.82
N GLY A 66 17.49 0.79 -9.50
CA GLY A 66 18.66 0.73 -8.62
C GLY A 66 19.20 2.10 -8.17
N THR A 67 18.77 3.21 -8.77
CA THR A 67 19.17 4.55 -8.32
C THR A 67 18.70 4.79 -6.88
N PRO A 68 19.59 5.20 -5.95
CA PRO A 68 19.21 5.58 -4.59
C PRO A 68 18.24 6.76 -4.57
N ILE A 69 17.28 6.75 -3.64
CA ILE A 69 16.34 7.87 -3.47
C ILE A 69 17.08 9.19 -3.21
N ARG A 70 18.21 9.17 -2.50
CA ARG A 70 19.05 10.34 -2.27
C ARG A 70 19.38 11.08 -3.57
N GLU A 71 19.82 10.37 -4.61
CA GLU A 71 20.20 11.01 -5.88
C GLU A 71 19.01 11.72 -6.55
N ILE A 72 17.80 11.20 -6.35
CA ILE A 72 16.57 11.78 -6.89
C ILE A 72 16.21 13.06 -6.13
N LEU A 73 16.33 13.03 -4.80
CA LEU A 73 16.08 14.20 -3.95
C LEU A 73 17.10 15.31 -4.23
N ASP A 74 18.38 14.95 -4.35
CA ASP A 74 19.46 15.89 -4.69
C ASP A 74 19.24 16.53 -6.08
N PHE A 75 18.83 15.73 -7.08
CA PHE A 75 18.51 16.22 -8.41
C PHE A 75 17.34 17.23 -8.42
N LEU A 76 16.38 17.08 -7.52
CA LEU A 76 15.22 17.95 -7.39
C LEU A 76 15.40 19.09 -6.35
N ASP A 77 16.58 19.18 -5.73
CA ASP A 77 16.87 20.11 -4.61
C ASP A 77 15.85 19.99 -3.44
N ILE A 78 15.38 18.76 -3.17
CA ILE A 78 14.45 18.47 -2.08
C ILE A 78 15.25 18.14 -0.83
N LYS A 79 15.16 19.00 0.18
CA LYS A 79 15.85 18.81 1.47
C LYS A 79 15.02 17.98 2.44
N THR A 80 15.66 16.95 3.00
CA THR A 80 15.13 16.16 4.12
C THR A 80 15.87 16.54 5.39
N GLY A 81 15.12 16.74 6.48
CA GLY A 81 15.63 16.99 7.82
C GLY A 81 15.32 15.87 8.80
N GLU A 82 15.81 16.01 10.03
CA GLU A 82 15.52 15.07 11.10
C GLU A 82 14.02 15.06 11.45
N GLY A 83 13.45 13.86 11.56
CA GLY A 83 12.03 13.64 11.86
C GLY A 83 11.13 13.57 10.63
N ASP A 84 11.63 13.92 9.43
CA ASP A 84 10.88 13.69 8.20
C ASP A 84 10.75 12.20 7.91
N ARG A 85 9.65 11.83 7.25
CA ARG A 85 9.40 10.45 6.85
C ARG A 85 9.47 10.34 5.33
N LEU A 86 10.40 9.51 4.85
CA LEU A 86 10.46 9.09 3.47
C LEU A 86 9.54 7.89 3.26
N VAL A 87 8.64 7.97 2.29
CA VAL A 87 7.65 6.93 1.97
C VAL A 87 7.80 6.50 0.52
N VAL A 88 8.01 5.20 0.30
CA VAL A 88 8.17 4.60 -1.04
C VAL A 88 6.89 3.85 -1.40
N GLY A 89 6.34 4.09 -2.60
CA GLY A 89 5.04 3.55 -3.04
C GLY A 89 3.88 4.55 -2.90
N GLY A 90 4.17 5.80 -2.54
CA GLY A 90 3.20 6.89 -2.48
C GLY A 90 2.49 7.06 -1.13
N PRO A 91 1.62 8.08 -0.99
CA PRO A 91 1.06 8.48 0.32
C PRO A 91 0.07 7.48 0.92
N MET A 92 -0.45 6.53 0.13
CA MET A 92 -1.48 5.57 0.57
C MET A 92 -0.88 4.20 0.90
N ARG A 93 -0.47 3.47 -0.14
CA ARG A 93 0.11 2.11 -0.01
C ARG A 93 1.61 2.10 0.24
N GLY A 94 2.22 3.27 0.34
CA GLY A 94 3.66 3.35 0.50
C GLY A 94 4.12 2.93 1.88
N ARG A 95 5.38 2.51 1.94
CA ARG A 95 6.06 2.10 3.16
C ARG A 95 7.11 3.14 3.53
N ALA A 96 7.15 3.48 4.81
CA ALA A 96 8.21 4.32 5.35
C ALA A 96 9.57 3.61 5.23
N VAL A 97 10.58 4.32 4.73
CA VAL A 97 11.96 3.83 4.63
C VAL A 97 12.86 4.58 5.60
N HIS A 98 13.82 3.86 6.17
CA HIS A 98 14.74 4.42 7.17
C HIS A 98 15.92 5.17 6.57
N THR A 99 16.20 4.98 5.29
CA THR A 99 17.36 5.56 4.62
C THR A 99 17.04 5.99 3.19
N ALA A 100 17.58 7.14 2.81
CA ALA A 100 17.56 7.64 1.44
C ALA A 100 18.47 6.80 0.50
N GLU A 101 19.29 5.89 1.03
CA GLU A 101 20.04 4.90 0.23
C GLU A 101 19.14 3.79 -0.34
N THR A 102 17.86 3.73 0.05
CA THR A 102 16.94 2.74 -0.49
C THR A 102 16.87 2.89 -2.03
N PRO A 103 17.09 1.82 -2.80
CA PRO A 103 17.07 1.91 -4.25
C PRO A 103 15.65 1.99 -4.80
N VAL A 104 15.49 2.68 -5.93
CA VAL A 104 14.28 2.59 -6.74
C VAL A 104 14.20 1.20 -7.37
N LEU A 105 13.07 0.53 -7.16
CA LEU A 105 12.76 -0.79 -7.71
C LEU A 105 11.70 -0.68 -8.82
N HIS A 106 11.44 -1.80 -9.51
CA HIS A 106 10.46 -1.87 -10.60
C HIS A 106 9.02 -1.57 -10.16
N ASP A 107 8.72 -1.77 -8.88
CA ASP A 107 7.45 -1.52 -8.20
C ASP A 107 7.42 -0.16 -7.45
N THR A 108 8.47 0.64 -7.57
CA THR A 108 8.54 1.97 -6.94
C THR A 108 7.81 3.00 -7.79
N ASP A 109 6.51 3.18 -7.55
CA ASP A 109 5.69 4.13 -8.33
C ASP A 109 5.84 5.58 -7.87
N ALA A 110 6.14 5.80 -6.59
CA ALA A 110 6.24 7.13 -6.01
C ALA A 110 7.20 7.20 -4.81
N VAL A 111 7.78 8.37 -4.59
CA VAL A 111 8.54 8.74 -3.39
C VAL A 111 7.86 9.96 -2.79
N PHE A 112 7.46 9.87 -1.52
CA PHE A 112 6.78 10.95 -0.80
C PHE A 112 7.61 11.36 0.41
N VAL A 113 7.86 12.66 0.53
CA VAL A 113 8.55 13.26 1.68
C VAL A 113 7.49 13.89 2.58
N GLN A 114 7.20 13.22 3.69
CA GLN A 114 6.29 13.73 4.71
C GLN A 114 7.07 14.55 5.72
N ASP A 115 6.70 15.83 5.87
CA ASP A 115 7.28 16.71 6.88
C ASP A 115 6.98 16.21 8.30
N ARG A 116 7.95 16.31 9.20
CA ARG A 116 7.84 15.92 10.61
C ARG A 116 6.59 16.45 11.31
N GLU A 117 6.13 17.66 10.97
CA GLU A 117 4.98 18.30 11.63
C GLU A 117 3.66 17.63 11.21
N ASN A 118 3.65 17.01 10.03
CA ASN A 118 2.52 16.26 9.50
C ASN A 118 2.57 14.76 9.87
N VAL A 119 3.63 14.33 10.56
CA VAL A 119 3.73 12.95 11.05
C VAL A 119 2.87 12.80 12.30
N VAL A 120 1.68 12.25 12.11
CA VAL A 120 0.76 11.93 13.22
C VAL A 120 1.20 10.62 13.87
N PRO A 121 1.52 10.60 15.19
CA PRO A 121 1.83 9.36 15.88
C PRO A 121 0.56 8.52 16.03
N GLY A 122 0.74 7.20 16.00
CA GLY A 122 -0.30 6.26 16.41
C GLY A 122 -0.64 6.45 17.88
N SER A 123 -1.84 6.03 18.25
CA SER A 123 -2.34 6.08 19.62
C SER A 123 -2.80 4.69 20.05
N ASP A 124 -2.54 4.35 21.32
CA ASP A 124 -3.01 3.13 21.97
C ASP A 124 -4.41 3.31 22.59
N THR A 125 -5.11 4.39 22.21
CA THR A 125 -6.47 4.65 22.69
C THR A 125 -7.44 3.59 22.13
N PRO A 126 -8.26 2.94 22.98
CA PRO A 126 -9.21 1.95 22.51
C PRO A 126 -10.21 2.49 21.49
N CYS A 127 -10.68 1.61 20.60
CA CYS A 127 -11.71 1.96 19.62
C CYS A 127 -13.01 2.43 20.29
N VAL A 128 -13.47 3.64 19.94
CA VAL A 128 -14.74 4.22 20.41
C VAL A 128 -15.95 3.87 19.54
N ASN A 129 -15.76 3.02 18.53
CA ASN A 129 -16.81 2.51 17.64
C ASN A 129 -17.64 3.61 16.92
N CYS A 130 -16.98 4.68 16.46
CA CYS A 130 -17.63 5.79 15.76
C CYS A 130 -18.07 5.47 14.31
N GLY A 131 -17.51 4.41 13.71
CA GLY A 131 -17.88 3.92 12.37
C GLY A 131 -17.28 4.70 11.18
N GLU A 132 -16.43 5.71 11.39
CA GLU A 132 -15.81 6.46 10.28
C GLU A 132 -14.98 5.56 9.36
N CYS A 133 -14.22 4.62 9.93
CA CYS A 133 -13.43 3.67 9.16
C CYS A 133 -14.27 2.76 8.25
N VAL A 134 -15.51 2.45 8.65
CA VAL A 134 -16.45 1.65 7.85
C VAL A 134 -17.01 2.48 6.69
N ARG A 135 -17.43 3.72 6.97
CA ARG A 135 -17.95 4.65 5.96
C ARG A 135 -16.92 4.99 4.89
N ALA A 136 -15.66 5.19 5.29
CA ALA A 136 -14.57 5.52 4.37
C ALA A 136 -14.05 4.31 3.59
N CYS A 137 -14.43 3.07 3.94
CA CYS A 137 -13.85 1.88 3.33
C CYS A 137 -14.41 1.63 1.92
N PRO A 138 -13.59 1.67 0.86
CA PRO A 138 -14.07 1.46 -0.50
C PRO A 138 -14.41 0.00 -0.79
N ALA A 139 -13.90 -0.94 0.02
CA ALA A 139 -14.26 -2.36 -0.06
C ALA A 139 -15.55 -2.70 0.71
N GLY A 140 -16.04 -1.79 1.57
CA GLY A 140 -17.25 -2.00 2.36
C GLY A 140 -17.11 -3.05 3.47
N ILE A 141 -15.90 -3.31 3.97
CA ILE A 141 -15.66 -4.29 5.05
C ILE A 141 -15.91 -3.66 6.44
N PRO A 142 -16.29 -4.47 7.45
CA PRO A 142 -16.56 -4.01 8.82
C PRO A 142 -15.27 -3.72 9.61
N VAL A 143 -14.57 -2.64 9.24
CA VAL A 143 -13.25 -2.28 9.79
C VAL A 143 -13.25 -2.09 11.31
N ASN A 144 -14.32 -1.55 11.88
CA ASN A 144 -14.47 -1.35 13.32
C ASN A 144 -14.50 -2.67 14.12
N MET A 145 -15.00 -3.76 13.52
CA MET A 145 -14.98 -5.09 14.13
C MET A 145 -13.63 -5.76 13.90
N LEU A 146 -13.06 -5.63 12.70
CA LEU A 146 -11.74 -6.14 12.38
C LEU A 146 -10.68 -5.63 13.37
N VAL A 147 -10.59 -4.32 13.61
CA VAL A 147 -9.56 -3.79 14.54
C VAL A 147 -9.65 -4.41 15.94
N ARG A 148 -10.86 -4.65 16.46
CA ARG A 148 -11.06 -5.24 17.79
C ARG A 148 -10.58 -6.69 17.86
N LEU A 149 -10.86 -7.47 16.83
CA LEU A 149 -10.39 -8.86 16.76
C LEU A 149 -8.87 -8.92 16.57
N LEU A 150 -8.34 -8.07 15.70
CA LEU A 150 -6.91 -8.03 15.37
C LEU A 150 -6.06 -7.57 16.57
N GLU A 151 -6.52 -6.60 17.35
CA GLU A 151 -5.87 -6.19 18.61
C GLU A 151 -5.77 -7.33 19.63
N ASN A 152 -6.72 -8.27 19.59
CA ASN A 152 -6.76 -9.44 20.48
C ASN A 152 -6.16 -10.71 19.86
N GLY A 153 -5.51 -10.61 18.69
CA GLY A 153 -4.90 -11.75 18.01
C GLY A 153 -5.89 -12.76 17.43
N GLN A 154 -7.18 -12.41 17.30
CA GLN A 154 -8.24 -13.27 16.75
C GLN A 154 -8.25 -13.21 15.21
N TYR A 155 -7.13 -13.57 14.57
CA TYR A 155 -6.95 -13.44 13.13
C TYR A 155 -7.91 -14.33 12.32
N GLN A 156 -8.11 -15.58 12.75
CA GLN A 156 -8.96 -16.53 12.03
C GLN A 156 -10.42 -16.10 12.00
N GLU A 157 -10.92 -15.57 13.12
CA GLU A 157 -12.27 -15.01 13.21
C GLU A 157 -12.41 -13.77 12.34
N ALA A 158 -11.40 -12.89 12.34
CA ALA A 158 -11.36 -11.71 11.47
C ALA A 158 -11.42 -12.09 9.97
N ALA A 159 -10.73 -13.16 9.57
CA ALA A 159 -10.74 -13.65 8.20
C ALA A 159 -12.07 -14.28 7.79
N THR A 160 -12.63 -15.13 8.66
CA THR A 160 -13.82 -15.94 8.31
C THR A 160 -15.14 -15.21 8.50
N GLN A 161 -15.27 -14.34 9.51
CA GLN A 161 -16.53 -13.69 9.83
C GLN A 161 -16.61 -12.23 9.36
N TYR A 162 -15.47 -11.58 9.13
CA TYR A 162 -15.40 -10.14 8.90
C TYR A 162 -14.61 -9.75 7.64
N ASP A 163 -14.38 -10.71 6.74
CA ASP A 163 -13.79 -10.49 5.41
C ASP A 163 -12.43 -9.76 5.42
N LEU A 164 -11.55 -10.07 6.39
CA LEU A 164 -10.21 -9.45 6.49
C LEU A 164 -9.45 -9.49 5.15
N LEU A 165 -9.56 -10.61 4.43
CA LEU A 165 -8.86 -10.84 3.16
C LEU A 165 -9.41 -10.01 2.00
N SER A 166 -10.60 -9.41 2.14
CA SER A 166 -11.20 -8.50 1.15
C SER A 166 -10.69 -7.07 1.27
N CYS A 167 -9.81 -6.77 2.24
CA CYS A 167 -9.24 -5.43 2.37
C CYS A 167 -8.31 -5.11 1.19
N VAL A 168 -8.55 -3.97 0.53
CA VAL A 168 -7.71 -3.48 -0.58
C VAL A 168 -6.51 -2.64 -0.13
N GLU A 169 -6.16 -2.68 1.15
CA GLU A 169 -4.92 -2.09 1.68
C GLU A 169 -4.76 -0.59 1.37
N CYS A 170 -5.85 0.17 1.30
CA CYS A 170 -5.81 1.58 0.94
C CYS A 170 -5.41 2.53 2.08
N GLY A 171 -5.41 2.06 3.34
CA GLY A 171 -5.02 2.88 4.51
C GLY A 171 -6.03 3.96 4.95
N LEU A 172 -7.11 4.21 4.18
CA LEU A 172 -8.12 5.25 4.50
C LEU A 172 -8.69 5.12 5.92
N CYS A 173 -8.89 3.90 6.40
CA CYS A 173 -9.40 3.63 7.73
C CYS A 173 -8.51 4.18 8.85
N ALA A 174 -7.20 4.10 8.70
CA ALA A 174 -6.24 4.66 9.67
C ALA A 174 -6.23 6.19 9.60
N TYR A 175 -6.36 6.76 8.40
CA TYR A 175 -6.39 8.21 8.19
C TYR A 175 -7.62 8.88 8.84
N VAL A 176 -8.81 8.29 8.70
CA VAL A 176 -10.06 8.85 9.25
C VAL A 176 -10.30 8.49 10.72
N CYS A 177 -9.43 7.69 11.33
CA CYS A 177 -9.64 7.21 12.70
C CYS A 177 -9.45 8.35 13.71
N ILE A 178 -10.54 8.77 14.36
CA ILE A 178 -10.49 9.80 15.42
C ILE A 178 -9.67 9.37 16.65
N ALA A 179 -9.62 8.07 16.93
CA ALA A 179 -8.82 7.49 18.02
C ALA A 179 -7.35 7.31 17.64
N ARG A 180 -6.98 7.53 16.36
CA ARG A 180 -5.63 7.36 15.80
C ARG A 180 -5.02 5.98 16.03
N ILE A 181 -5.88 4.96 16.06
CA ILE A 181 -5.46 3.56 16.13
C ILE A 181 -4.73 3.21 14.83
N PRO A 182 -3.61 2.46 14.87
CA PRO A 182 -2.89 2.02 13.68
C PRO A 182 -3.63 0.88 12.94
N ILE A 183 -4.91 1.09 12.59
CA ILE A 183 -5.82 0.09 11.99
C ILE A 183 -5.19 -0.59 10.77
N PHE A 184 -4.56 0.19 9.89
CA PHE A 184 -3.92 -0.34 8.69
C PHE A 184 -2.84 -1.37 9.04
N HIS A 185 -1.99 -1.08 10.03
CA HIS A 185 -0.94 -2.00 10.45
C HIS A 185 -1.51 -3.29 11.06
N TYR A 186 -2.58 -3.20 11.86
CA TYR A 186 -3.27 -4.38 12.36
C TYR A 186 -3.84 -5.25 11.24
N ILE A 187 -4.43 -4.64 10.21
CA ILE A 187 -4.95 -5.38 9.04
C ILE A 187 -3.80 -6.08 8.31
N MET A 188 -2.69 -5.37 8.05
CA MET A 188 -1.52 -5.95 7.38
C MET A 188 -0.94 -7.12 8.17
N LEU A 189 -0.82 -6.96 9.49
CA LEU A 189 -0.39 -8.03 10.39
C LEU A 189 -1.35 -9.22 10.32
N GLY A 190 -2.66 -8.99 10.46
CA GLY A 190 -3.65 -10.07 10.41
C GLY A 190 -3.62 -10.86 9.10
N LYS A 191 -3.48 -10.18 7.95
CA LYS A 191 -3.30 -10.86 6.66
C LYS A 191 -2.03 -11.68 6.60
N HIS A 192 -0.93 -11.16 7.14
CA HIS A 192 0.35 -11.86 7.20
C HIS A 192 0.24 -13.14 8.04
N GLU A 193 -0.36 -13.07 9.23
CA GLU A 193 -0.53 -14.22 10.11
C GLU A 193 -1.41 -15.32 9.50
N ILE A 194 -2.50 -14.95 8.81
CA ILE A 194 -3.33 -15.91 8.08
C ILE A 194 -2.54 -16.59 6.95
N ALA A 195 -1.77 -15.83 6.18
CA ALA A 195 -0.95 -16.37 5.11
C ALA A 195 0.14 -17.32 5.65
N LEU A 196 0.71 -17.04 6.82
CA LEU A 196 1.65 -17.95 7.49
C LEU A 196 0.97 -19.24 7.94
N ALA A 197 -0.20 -19.13 8.59
CA ALA A 197 -0.95 -20.30 9.07
C ALA A 197 -1.30 -21.25 7.91
N GLN A 198 -1.79 -20.72 6.79
CA GLN A 198 -2.13 -21.51 5.59
C GLN A 198 -0.90 -22.25 5.03
N ARG A 199 0.26 -21.57 4.94
CA ARG A 199 1.50 -22.21 4.46
C ARG A 199 1.98 -23.32 5.40
N MET A 200 1.78 -23.17 6.71
CA MET A 200 2.14 -24.21 7.68
C MET A 200 1.22 -25.42 7.55
N GLU A 201 -0.08 -25.22 7.34
CA GLU A 201 -1.03 -26.30 7.08
C GLU A 201 -0.69 -27.05 5.78
N GLU A 202 -0.39 -26.33 4.70
CA GLU A 202 0.05 -26.90 3.42
C GLU A 202 1.37 -27.67 3.53
N SER A 203 2.32 -27.19 4.33
CA SER A 203 3.60 -27.88 4.55
C SER A 203 3.49 -29.12 5.42
N ASN A 204 2.41 -29.24 6.21
CA ASN A 204 2.16 -30.35 7.11
C ASN A 204 1.20 -31.41 6.51
N ALA A 205 0.60 -31.12 5.34
CA ALA A 205 -0.29 -32.00 4.60
C ALA A 205 0.49 -32.84 3.57
#